data_AF-A0A521ICT3-F1
#
_entry.id   AF-A0A521ICT3-F1
#
_cell.length_a   1.000
_cell.length_b   1.000
_cell.length_c   1.000
_cell.angle_alpha   90.00
_cell.angle_beta   90.00
_cell.angle_gamma   90.00
#
_symmetry.space_group_name_H-M   'P 1'
#
loop_
_entity.id
_entity.type
_entity.pdbx_description
1 polymer ?
#
loop_
_entity_poly.entity_id
_entity_poly.type
_entity_poly.pdbx_seq_one_letter_code
_entity_poly.pdbx_strand_id
1 'polypeptide(L)'
;MSLVRVAVHMQPQRDENGHEIFRVALPMGAFFVQGLDKQELETARIELQEKYRALVETLRPMLPHLREGNVLRYWMLGDVINEFEMQNVNALVFVDKLSDHLARDVGYSKTMIDLCRRFRHKFSDAAQIDPTLSFDAYHRNSFDPQRAAAYERAKSSKRPRKK
;
A
#
# COMPACT_ATOMS: atom_id res chain seq x y z
N MET A 1 -29.02 -10.41 3.95
CA MET A 1 -28.00 -11.45 4.20
C MET A 1 -26.68 -10.74 4.44
N SER A 2 -26.05 -10.93 5.61
CA SER A 2 -24.70 -10.41 5.86
C SER A 2 -23.71 -11.18 4.99
N LEU A 3 -23.01 -10.50 4.08
CA LEU A 3 -21.93 -11.09 3.31
C LEU A 3 -20.81 -11.48 4.29
N VAL A 4 -20.62 -12.78 4.52
CA VAL A 4 -19.50 -13.27 5.33
C VAL A 4 -18.22 -12.96 4.59
N ARG A 5 -17.24 -12.37 5.26
CA ARG A 5 -15.89 -12.13 4.73
C ARG A 5 -14.86 -12.64 5.73
N VAL A 6 -13.80 -13.25 5.20
CA VAL A 6 -12.76 -13.90 5.99
C VAL A 6 -11.50 -13.04 5.93
N ALA A 7 -11.14 -12.46 7.06
CA ALA A 7 -9.85 -11.79 7.23
C ALA A 7 -8.74 -12.84 7.31
N VAL A 8 -7.64 -12.62 6.60
CA VAL A 8 -6.53 -13.58 6.54
C VAL A 8 -5.17 -12.94 6.70
N HIS A 9 -4.25 -13.74 7.23
CA HIS A 9 -2.87 -13.37 7.44
C HIS A 9 -1.99 -13.86 6.28
N MET A 10 -1.14 -12.98 5.75
CA MET A 10 -0.14 -13.34 4.74
C MET A 10 1.17 -13.84 5.37
N GLN A 11 1.63 -15.01 4.95
CA GLN A 11 2.89 -15.62 5.39
C GLN A 11 3.87 -15.75 4.23
N PRO A 12 5.06 -15.12 4.30
CA PRO A 12 6.11 -15.33 3.33
C PRO A 12 6.75 -16.69 3.61
N GLN A 13 6.97 -17.46 2.56
CA GLN A 13 7.69 -18.72 2.60
C GLN A 13 8.70 -18.73 1.45
N ARG A 14 9.71 -19.60 1.54
CA ARG A 14 10.60 -19.88 0.41
C ARG A 14 10.20 -21.22 -0.19
N ASP A 15 10.11 -21.27 -1.50
CA ASP A 15 9.96 -22.55 -2.20
C ASP A 15 11.31 -23.30 -2.22
N GLU A 16 11.30 -24.50 -2.81
CA GLU A 16 12.47 -25.37 -2.93
C GLU A 16 13.60 -24.75 -3.78
N ASN A 17 13.28 -23.75 -4.61
CA ASN A 17 14.21 -23.01 -5.45
C ASN A 17 14.70 -21.71 -4.78
N GLY A 18 14.25 -21.42 -3.54
CA GLY A 18 14.58 -20.21 -2.82
C GLY A 18 13.77 -18.98 -3.24
N HIS A 19 12.77 -19.13 -4.11
CA HIS A 19 11.86 -18.05 -4.48
C HIS A 19 10.86 -17.76 -3.37
N GLU A 20 10.54 -16.48 -3.19
CA GLU A 20 9.61 -16.04 -2.18
C GLU A 20 8.17 -16.24 -2.66
N ILE A 21 7.40 -17.00 -1.88
CA ILE A 21 5.98 -17.28 -2.11
C ILE A 21 5.17 -16.72 -0.93
N PHE A 22 3.99 -16.19 -1.21
CA PHE A 22 3.10 -15.65 -0.18
C PHE A 22 1.89 -16.56 0.01
N ARG A 23 1.79 -17.19 1.18
CA ARG A 23 0.66 -18.05 1.51
C ARG A 23 -0.35 -17.34 2.39
N VAL A 24 -1.62 -17.56 2.08
CA VAL A 24 -2.74 -17.13 2.91
C VAL A 24 -2.98 -18.18 3.99
N ALA A 25 -2.94 -17.75 5.26
CA ALA A 25 -3.38 -18.53 6.40
C ALA A 25 -4.85 -18.22 6.73
N LEU A 26 -5.72 -19.20 6.51
CA LEU A 26 -7.14 -19.11 6.86
C LEU A 26 -7.33 -19.35 8.37
N PRO A 27 -8.17 -18.56 9.06
CA PRO A 27 -8.53 -18.86 10.44
C PRO A 27 -9.33 -20.17 10.48
N MET A 28 -9.04 -21.07 11.42
CA MET A 28 -9.73 -22.36 11.53
C MET A 28 -11.25 -22.22 11.57
N GLY A 29 -11.76 -21.16 12.20
CA GLY A 29 -13.19 -20.85 12.27
C GLY A 29 -13.87 -20.71 10.90
N ALA A 30 -13.15 -20.30 9.84
CA ALA A 30 -13.71 -20.14 8.50
C ALA A 30 -14.26 -21.45 7.92
N PHE A 31 -13.64 -22.59 8.23
CA PHE A 31 -14.08 -23.91 7.74
C PHE A 31 -15.34 -24.43 8.43
N PHE A 32 -15.74 -23.81 9.54
CA PHE A 32 -16.91 -24.20 10.34
C PHE A 32 -18.09 -23.23 10.16
N VAL A 33 -17.95 -22.18 9.34
CA VAL A 33 -19.04 -21.23 9.07
C VAL A 33 -20.10 -21.92 8.21
N GLN A 34 -21.32 -22.04 8.75
CA GLN A 34 -22.46 -22.52 8.00
C GLN A 34 -22.78 -21.57 6.85
N GLY A 35 -22.92 -22.11 5.64
CA GLY A 35 -23.21 -21.35 4.42
C GLY A 35 -21.99 -20.87 3.65
N LEU A 36 -20.78 -21.20 4.11
CA LEU A 36 -19.56 -20.94 3.35
C LEU A 36 -19.18 -22.17 2.52
N ASP A 37 -19.13 -22.02 1.19
CA ASP A 37 -18.66 -23.08 0.32
C ASP A 37 -17.14 -23.24 0.45
N LYS A 38 -16.67 -24.46 0.71
CA LYS A 38 -15.24 -24.74 0.92
C LYS A 38 -14.42 -24.57 -0.35
N GLN A 39 -15.00 -24.91 -1.50
CA GLN A 39 -14.35 -24.77 -2.78
C GLN A 39 -14.25 -23.29 -3.16
N GLU A 40 -15.31 -22.52 -2.94
CA GLU A 40 -15.31 -21.05 -3.11
C GLU A 40 -14.26 -20.38 -2.21
N LEU A 41 -14.15 -20.81 -0.94
CA LEU A 41 -13.15 -20.30 -0.01
C LEU A 41 -11.72 -20.59 -0.49
N GLU A 42 -11.43 -21.80 -0.95
CA GLU A 42 -10.10 -22.15 -1.46
C GLU A 42 -9.77 -21.43 -2.76
N THR A 43 -10.74 -21.25 -3.67
CA THR A 43 -10.56 -20.44 -4.88
C THR A 43 -10.24 -18.99 -4.52
N ALA A 44 -11.02 -18.36 -3.65
CA ALA A 44 -10.78 -16.99 -3.19
C ALA A 44 -9.42 -16.84 -2.48
N ARG A 45 -8.99 -17.87 -1.76
CA ARG A 45 -7.68 -17.93 -1.11
C ARG A 45 -6.54 -17.94 -2.12
N ILE A 46 -6.63 -18.76 -3.18
CA ILE A 46 -5.59 -18.85 -4.22
C ILE A 46 -5.50 -17.53 -4.99
N GLU A 47 -6.65 -16.98 -5.40
CA GLU A 47 -6.70 -15.69 -6.09
C GLU A 47 -6.07 -14.55 -5.28
N LEU A 48 -6.32 -14.52 -3.96
CA LEU A 48 -5.71 -13.51 -3.09
C LEU A 48 -4.19 -13.67 -3.00
N GLN A 49 -3.66 -14.90 -2.98
CA GLN A 49 -2.22 -15.13 -2.97
C GLN A 49 -1.56 -14.58 -4.22
N GLU A 50 -2.14 -14.84 -5.39
CA GLU A 50 -1.64 -14.34 -6.68
C GLU A 50 -1.70 -12.82 -6.76
N LYS A 51 -2.83 -12.22 -6.39
CA LYS A 51 -3.00 -10.76 -6.36
C LYS A 51 -2.01 -10.10 -5.40
N TYR A 52 -1.83 -10.67 -4.20
CA TYR A 52 -0.90 -10.14 -3.21
C TYR A 52 0.56 -10.26 -3.68
N ARG A 53 0.92 -11.39 -4.30
CA ARG A 53 2.25 -11.57 -4.89
C ARG A 53 2.50 -10.52 -5.97
N ALA A 54 1.57 -10.32 -6.89
CA ALA A 54 1.66 -9.31 -7.94
C ALA A 54 1.79 -7.89 -7.36
N LEU A 55 1.06 -7.59 -6.26
CA LEU A 55 1.19 -6.34 -5.53
C LEU A 55 2.61 -6.15 -5.00
N VAL A 56 3.17 -7.14 -4.29
CA VAL A 56 4.53 -7.06 -3.72
C VAL A 56 5.59 -6.90 -4.82
N GLU A 57 5.50 -7.70 -5.88
CA GLU A 57 6.41 -7.63 -7.04
C GLU A 57 6.34 -6.27 -7.75
N THR A 58 5.15 -5.66 -7.80
CA THR A 58 4.93 -4.32 -8.36
C THR A 58 5.51 -3.22 -7.46
N LEU A 59 5.33 -3.32 -6.15
CA LEU A 59 5.74 -2.28 -5.19
C LEU A 59 7.25 -2.21 -5.00
N ARG A 60 7.96 -3.35 -4.96
CA ARG A 60 9.42 -3.43 -4.75
C ARG A 60 10.24 -2.48 -5.63
N PRO A 61 10.09 -2.48 -6.97
CA PRO A 61 10.84 -1.57 -7.83
C PRO A 61 10.37 -0.11 -7.74
N MET A 62 9.14 0.12 -7.27
CA MET A 62 8.55 1.47 -7.14
C MET A 62 8.97 2.20 -5.85
N LEU A 63 9.57 1.49 -4.89
CA LEU A 63 9.90 2.07 -3.58
C LEU A 63 10.74 3.35 -3.74
N PRO A 64 10.20 4.51 -3.32
CA PRO A 64 10.93 5.76 -3.45
C PRO A 64 12.17 5.72 -2.56
N HIS A 65 13.33 5.85 -3.19
CA HIS A 65 14.59 5.95 -2.49
C HIS A 65 14.60 7.28 -1.73
N LEU A 66 15.00 7.22 -0.47
CA LEU A 66 14.93 8.32 0.49
C LEU A 66 15.50 9.63 -0.09
N ARG A 67 14.69 10.69 -0.02
CA ARG A 67 15.04 12.14 -0.13
C ARG A 67 15.21 12.76 -1.52
N GLU A 68 15.24 11.99 -2.60
CA GLU A 68 15.34 12.55 -3.97
C GLU A 68 14.18 12.12 -4.90
N GLY A 69 13.22 11.37 -4.37
CA GLY A 69 12.08 10.87 -5.13
C GLY A 69 11.10 11.96 -5.54
N ASN A 70 10.74 11.96 -6.83
CA ASN A 70 9.58 12.67 -7.37
C ASN A 70 8.35 12.37 -6.48
N VAL A 71 7.66 13.41 -6.00
CA VAL A 71 6.45 13.31 -5.16
C VAL A 71 5.39 12.37 -5.75
N LEU A 72 5.33 12.30 -7.08
CA LEU A 72 4.43 11.40 -7.80
C LEU A 72 4.72 9.92 -7.52
N ARG A 73 5.96 9.53 -7.23
CA ARG A 73 6.27 8.13 -6.87
C ARG A 73 5.59 7.70 -5.57
N TYR A 74 5.48 8.61 -4.59
CA TYR A 74 4.75 8.34 -3.35
C TYR A 74 3.25 8.19 -3.61
N TRP A 75 2.71 8.99 -4.54
CA TRP A 75 1.33 8.86 -4.97
C TRP A 75 1.07 7.55 -5.71
N MET A 76 1.91 7.20 -6.70
CA MET A 76 1.81 5.96 -7.47
C MET A 76 1.90 4.73 -6.57
N LEU A 77 2.79 4.74 -5.58
CA LEU A 77 2.86 3.67 -4.58
C LEU A 77 1.54 3.53 -3.83
N GLY A 78 0.93 4.65 -3.40
CA GLY A 78 -0.38 4.65 -2.78
C GLY A 78 -1.50 4.22 -3.72
N ASP A 79 -1.41 4.56 -5.01
CA ASP A 79 -2.39 4.22 -6.05
C ASP A 79 -2.45 2.71 -6.28
N VAL A 80 -1.30 2.05 -6.48
CA VAL A 80 -1.22 0.59 -6.64
C VAL A 80 -1.80 -0.15 -5.41
N ILE A 81 -1.55 0.35 -4.20
CA ILE A 81 -2.14 -0.23 -2.98
C ILE A 81 -3.66 -0.02 -2.97
N ASN A 82 -4.11 1.19 -3.32
CA ASN A 82 -5.53 1.51 -3.36
C ASN A 82 -6.27 0.68 -4.43
N GLU A 83 -5.67 0.44 -5.60
CA GLU A 83 -6.21 -0.45 -6.63
C GLU A 83 -6.38 -1.87 -6.09
N PHE A 84 -5.38 -2.42 -5.40
CA PHE A 84 -5.51 -3.72 -4.75
C PHE A 84 -6.65 -3.74 -3.73
N GLU A 85 -6.78 -2.71 -2.88
CA GLU A 85 -7.87 -2.64 -1.91
C GLU A 85 -9.25 -2.55 -2.59
N MET A 86 -9.38 -1.77 -3.66
CA MET A 86 -10.63 -1.65 -4.44
C MET A 86 -11.00 -2.96 -5.14
N GLN A 87 -10.03 -3.67 -5.72
CA GLN A 87 -10.25 -4.98 -6.36
C GLN A 87 -10.70 -6.06 -5.35
N ASN A 88 -10.42 -5.86 -4.05
CA ASN A 88 -10.74 -6.83 -2.99
C ASN A 88 -11.81 -6.32 -2.00
N VAL A 89 -12.48 -5.18 -2.30
CA VAL A 89 -13.47 -4.59 -1.39
C VAL A 89 -14.66 -5.51 -1.11
N ASN A 90 -15.06 -6.29 -2.12
CA ASN A 90 -16.15 -7.26 -2.06
C ASN A 90 -15.64 -8.71 -2.09
N ALA A 91 -14.33 -8.92 -1.99
CA ALA A 91 -13.76 -10.27 -1.99
C ALA A 91 -14.15 -11.03 -0.71
N LEU A 92 -14.41 -12.33 -0.88
CA LEU A 92 -14.70 -13.23 0.22
C LEU A 92 -13.55 -13.31 1.22
N VAL A 93 -12.31 -13.27 0.73
CA VAL A 93 -11.08 -13.34 1.52
C VAL A 93 -10.29 -12.05 1.33
N PHE A 94 -9.79 -11.46 2.42
CA PHE A 94 -9.03 -10.20 2.36
C PHE A 94 -7.88 -10.18 3.38
N VAL A 95 -6.80 -9.50 3.02
CA VAL A 95 -5.61 -9.37 3.88
C VAL A 95 -5.92 -8.48 5.08
N ASP A 96 -5.78 -8.99 6.29
CA ASP A 96 -5.85 -8.18 7.50
C ASP A 96 -4.58 -7.33 7.65
N LYS A 97 -4.66 -6.13 8.21
CA LYS A 97 -3.47 -5.28 8.49
C LYS A 97 -2.51 -5.15 7.29
N LEU A 98 -3.02 -4.90 6.09
CA LEU A 98 -2.25 -4.87 4.83
C LEU A 98 -0.92 -4.11 4.92
N SER A 99 -0.88 -2.94 5.57
CA SER A 99 0.36 -2.16 5.72
C SER A 99 1.46 -2.88 6.51
N ASP A 100 1.11 -3.71 7.51
CA ASP A 100 2.08 -4.48 8.29
C ASP A 100 2.71 -5.57 7.43
N HIS A 101 1.88 -6.28 6.66
CA HIS A 101 2.33 -7.30 5.71
C HIS A 101 3.20 -6.71 4.61
N LEU A 102 2.75 -5.62 3.98
CA LEU A 102 3.52 -4.93 2.96
C LEU A 102 4.86 -4.43 3.52
N ALA A 103 4.89 -3.82 4.71
CA ALA A 103 6.13 -3.34 5.32
C ALA A 103 7.20 -4.44 5.45
N ARG A 104 6.78 -5.63 5.90
CA ARG A 104 7.62 -6.82 5.98
C ARG A 104 8.05 -7.30 4.60
N ASP A 105 7.09 -7.47 3.68
CA ASP A 105 7.30 -8.19 2.42
C ASP A 105 7.98 -7.33 1.33
N VAL A 106 7.81 -6.01 1.37
CA VAL A 106 8.54 -5.09 0.48
C VAL A 106 9.81 -4.53 1.12
N GLY A 107 10.03 -4.77 2.41
CA GLY A 107 11.19 -4.23 3.14
C GLY A 107 11.14 -2.70 3.29
N TYR A 108 9.96 -2.13 3.52
CA TYR A 108 9.75 -0.69 3.60
C TYR A 108 9.07 -0.27 4.90
N SER A 109 9.20 1.00 5.26
CA SER A 109 8.58 1.51 6.50
C SER A 109 7.06 1.46 6.40
N LYS A 110 6.41 0.79 7.36
CA LYS A 110 4.96 0.81 7.53
C LYS A 110 4.42 2.24 7.55
N THR A 111 5.07 3.13 8.32
CA THR A 111 4.69 4.54 8.39
C THR A 111 4.70 5.18 7.02
N MET A 112 5.69 4.87 6.18
CA MET A 112 5.71 5.40 4.82
C MET A 112 4.63 4.79 3.91
N ILE A 113 4.35 3.49 4.03
CA ILE A 113 3.24 2.86 3.32
C ILE A 113 1.91 3.57 3.69
N ASP A 114 1.65 3.75 4.99
CA ASP A 114 0.44 4.44 5.48
C ASP A 114 0.36 5.90 4.98
N LEU A 115 1.50 6.60 4.93
CA LEU A 115 1.57 7.95 4.39
C LEU A 115 1.28 7.99 2.88
N CYS A 116 1.82 7.07 2.09
CA CYS A 116 1.51 6.96 0.66
C CYS A 116 0.02 6.67 0.42
N ARG A 117 -0.56 5.73 1.19
CA ARG A 117 -2.00 5.42 1.13
C ARG A 117 -2.85 6.65 1.44
N ARG A 118 -2.53 7.36 2.53
CA ARG A 118 -3.23 8.62 2.88
C ARG A 118 -3.04 9.72 1.82
N PHE A 119 -1.85 9.83 1.25
CA PHE A 119 -1.55 10.80 0.21
C PHE A 119 -2.42 10.54 -1.03
N ARG A 120 -2.53 9.27 -1.43
CA ARG A 120 -3.41 8.84 -2.51
C ARG A 120 -4.91 9.06 -2.22
N HIS A 121 -5.35 8.84 -0.98
CA HIS A 121 -6.73 9.15 -0.60
C HIS A 121 -7.02 10.64 -0.64
N LYS A 122 -6.05 11.48 -0.28
CA LYS A 122 -6.22 12.93 -0.28
C LYS A 122 -6.25 13.51 -1.69
N PHE A 123 -5.41 12.96 -2.58
CA PHE A 123 -5.31 13.36 -3.97
C PHE A 123 -5.83 12.23 -4.85
N SER A 124 -7.10 12.30 -5.24
CA SER A 124 -7.73 11.21 -5.99
C SER A 124 -7.14 11.04 -7.40
N ASP A 125 -6.53 12.10 -7.92
CA ASP A 125 -5.93 12.22 -9.23
C ASP A 125 -4.53 12.84 -9.08
N ALA A 126 -3.54 12.28 -9.78
CA ALA A 126 -2.18 12.79 -9.81
C ALA A 126 -2.09 14.24 -10.32
N ALA A 127 -3.03 14.68 -11.17
CA ALA A 127 -3.08 16.06 -11.66
C ALA A 127 -3.30 17.11 -10.55
N GLN A 128 -3.78 16.69 -9.38
CA GLN A 128 -3.95 17.56 -8.21
C GLN A 128 -2.63 17.81 -7.46
N ILE A 129 -1.56 17.11 -7.83
CA ILE A 129 -0.27 17.16 -7.16
C ILE A 129 0.68 18.03 -7.97
N ASP A 130 1.16 19.10 -7.34
CA ASP A 130 2.27 19.88 -7.87
C ASP A 130 3.58 19.06 -7.76
N PRO A 131 4.20 18.66 -8.89
CA PRO A 131 5.42 17.86 -8.90
C PRO A 131 6.67 18.66 -8.48
N THR A 132 6.57 19.98 -8.39
CA THR A 132 7.68 20.85 -7.96
C THR A 132 7.85 20.89 -6.44
N LEU A 133 6.83 20.46 -5.69
CA LEU A 133 6.86 20.38 -4.24
C LEU A 133 7.39 19.02 -3.77
N SER A 134 8.17 19.03 -2.69
CA SER A 134 8.64 17.78 -2.10
C SER A 134 7.51 17.05 -1.35
N PHE A 135 7.61 15.73 -1.26
CA PHE A 135 6.69 14.95 -0.42
C PHE A 135 6.73 15.36 1.06
N ASP A 136 7.90 15.81 1.57
CA ASP A 136 8.04 16.34 2.93
C ASP A 136 7.20 17.60 3.15
N ALA A 137 7.13 18.49 2.14
CA ALA A 137 6.29 19.68 2.19
C ALA A 137 4.81 19.31 2.33
N TYR A 138 4.34 18.34 1.54
CA TYR A 138 2.98 17.81 1.64
C TYR A 138 2.73 17.16 3.01
N HIS A 139 3.61 16.26 3.44
CA HIS A 139 3.44 15.52 4.69
C HIS A 139 3.39 16.42 5.92
N ARG A 140 4.32 17.39 6.05
CA ARG A 140 4.38 18.31 7.21
C ARG A 140 3.19 19.23 7.33
N ASN A 141 2.51 19.47 6.21
CA ASN A 141 1.38 20.38 6.13
C ASN A 141 0.05 19.65 5.96
N SER A 142 -0.04 18.42 6.47
CA SER A 142 -1.27 17.62 6.47
C SER A 142 -1.88 17.43 5.08
N PHE A 143 -1.03 17.37 4.05
CA PHE A 143 -1.42 17.25 2.64
C PHE A 143 -2.28 18.41 2.12
N ASP A 144 -2.06 19.62 2.64
CA ASP A 144 -2.62 20.87 2.11
C ASP A 144 -1.66 21.47 1.06
N PRO A 145 -2.06 21.61 -0.23
CA PRO A 145 -1.20 22.15 -1.28
C PRO A 145 -0.74 23.59 -1.05
N GLN A 146 -1.61 24.45 -0.51
CA GLN A 146 -1.28 25.86 -0.29
C GLN A 146 -0.23 26.00 0.81
N ARG A 147 -0.38 25.24 1.88
CA ARG A 147 0.58 25.22 2.99
C ARG A 147 1.89 24.54 2.59
N ALA A 148 1.85 23.48 1.79
CA ALA A 148 3.04 22.84 1.23
C ALA A 148 3.84 23.81 0.36
N ALA A 149 3.17 24.57 -0.52
CA ALA A 149 3.80 25.61 -1.34
C ALA A 149 4.42 26.72 -0.49
N ALA A 150 3.72 27.19 0.55
CA ALA A 150 4.24 28.17 1.48
C ALA A 150 5.49 27.68 2.22
N TYR A 151 5.49 26.41 2.65
CA TYR A 151 6.64 25.78 3.31
C TYR A 151 7.87 25.72 2.40
N GLU A 152 7.75 25.32 1.14
CA GLU A 152 8.89 25.28 0.21
C GLU A 152 9.45 26.67 -0.09
N ARG A 153 8.58 27.69 -0.24
CA ARG A 153 9.01 29.08 -0.39
C ARG A 153 9.77 29.60 0.84
N ALA A 154 9.33 29.23 2.04
CA ALA A 154 9.99 29.61 3.28
C ALA A 154 11.31 28.86 3.53
N LYS A 155 11.42 27.63 3.00
CA LYS A 155 12.65 26.81 3.09
C LYS A 155 13.73 27.30 2.14
N SER A 156 13.35 27.70 0.93
CA SER A 156 14.29 28.23 -0.07
C SER A 156 14.87 29.60 0.34
N SER A 157 14.10 30.45 1.02
CA SER A 157 14.58 31.75 1.52
C SER A 157 15.58 31.66 2.68
N LYS A 158 15.59 30.54 3.43
CA LYS A 158 16.50 30.32 4.57
C LYS A 158 17.81 29.63 4.21
N ARG A 159 18.03 29.21 2.95
CA ARG A 159 19.33 28.68 2.52
C ARG A 159 20.29 29.84 2.24
N PRO A 160 21.39 30.01 3.00
CA PRO A 160 22.36 31.05 2.67
C PRO A 160 22.93 30.76 1.28
N ARG A 161 22.96 31.77 0.41
CA ARG A 161 23.69 31.71 -0.86
C ARG A 161 25.15 31.40 -0.52
N LYS A 162 25.60 30.16 -0.76
CA LYS A 162 27.02 29.85 -0.79
C LYS A 162 27.63 30.75 -1.86
N LYS A 163 28.41 31.75 -1.43
CA LYS A 163 29.36 32.47 -2.27
C LYS A 163 30.54 31.55 -2.58
#